data_AF-A0A4Q1UWM6-F1
#
_entry.id   AF-A0A4Q1UWM6-F1
#
_cell.length_a   1.000
_cell.length_b   1.000
_cell.length_c   1.000
_cell.angle_alpha   90.00
_cell.angle_beta   90.00
_cell.angle_gamma   90.00
#
_symmetry.space_group_name_H-M   'P 1'
#
loop_
_entity.id
_entity.type
_entity.pdbx_description
1 polymer ?
#
loop_
_entity_poly.entity_id
_entity_poly.type
_entity_poly.pdbx_seq_one_letter_code
_entity_poly.pdbx_strand_id
1 'polypeptide(L)' 'MFDPATTALLRAVLDEVCEEVSRFETGARTHVASRILEAAATGNITPENLKQIGREALHQAPSMGR' A
#
# COMPACT_ATOMS: atom_id res chain seq x y z
N MET A 1 -3.25 -16.32 -5.96
CA MET A 1 -2.19 -15.59 -6.68
C MET A 1 -2.89 -14.57 -7.57
N PHE A 2 -2.47 -13.30 -7.54
CA PHE A 2 -3.05 -12.26 -8.38
C PHE A 2 -2.60 -12.41 -9.83
N ASP A 3 -3.44 -11.99 -10.78
CA ASP A 3 -3.05 -11.91 -12.18
C ASP A 3 -1.99 -10.80 -12.37
N PRO A 4 -1.24 -10.79 -13.49
CA PRO A 4 -0.18 -9.81 -13.71
C PRO A 4 -0.68 -8.36 -13.77
N ALA A 5 -1.89 -8.11 -14.25
CA ALA A 5 -2.45 -6.77 -14.29
C ALA A 5 -2.80 -6.26 -12.88
N THR A 6 -3.41 -7.11 -12.05
CA THR A 6 -3.64 -6.79 -10.63
C THR A 6 -2.31 -6.59 -9.90
N THR A 7 -1.30 -7.41 -10.16
CA THR A 7 0.02 -7.25 -9.54
C THR A 7 0.69 -5.91 -9.93
N ALA A 8 0.59 -5.51 -11.20
CA ALA A 8 1.10 -4.23 -11.68
C ALA A 8 0.37 -3.05 -11.04
N LEU A 9 -0.96 -3.13 -10.93
CA LEU A 9 -1.77 -2.12 -10.25
C LEU A 9 -1.36 -1.97 -8.78
N LEU A 10 -1.27 -3.07 -8.03
CA LEU A 10 -0.90 -3.03 -6.62
C LEU A 10 0.49 -2.41 -6.41
N ARG A 11 1.43 -2.70 -7.32
CA ARG A 11 2.78 -2.12 -7.28
C ARG A 11 2.77 -0.63 -7.57
N ALA A 12 1.99 -0.18 -8.55
CA ALA A 12 1.84 1.24 -8.87
C ALA A 12 1.19 2.02 -7.71
N VAL A 13 0.15 1.45 -7.09
CA VAL A 13 -0.51 2.07 -5.93
C VAL A 13 0.44 2.15 -4.73
N LEU A 14 1.21 1.08 -4.45
CA LEU A 14 2.19 1.08 -3.37
C LEU A 14 3.27 2.15 -3.59
N ASP A 15 3.78 2.27 -4.81
CA ASP A 15 4.81 3.25 -5.17
C ASP A 15 4.30 4.68 -4.97
N GLU A 16 3.10 4.98 -5.47
CA GLU A 16 2.46 6.29 -5.31
C GLU A 16 2.19 6.64 -3.84
N VAL A 17 1.62 5.71 -3.06
CA VAL A 17 1.31 5.95 -1.63
C VAL A 17 2.58 6.13 -0.80
N CYS A 18 3.67 5.45 -1.17
CA CYS A 18 4.95 5.52 -0.47
C CYS A 18 5.96 6.46 -1.12
N GLU A 19 5.52 7.39 -1.99
CA GLU A 19 6.39 8.35 -2.69
C GLU A 19 7.17 9.22 -1.69
N GLU A 20 6.47 9.76 -0.69
CA GLU A 20 7.06 10.62 0.35
C GLU A 20 7.67 9.82 1.52
N VAL A 21 7.48 8.50 1.53
CA VAL A 21 7.98 7.63 2.60
C VAL A 21 9.40 7.18 2.27
N SER A 22 10.33 7.55 3.14
CA SER A 22 11.73 7.13 3.04
C SER A 22 11.83 5.61 2.84
N ARG A 23 12.73 5.19 1.94
CA ARG A 23 13.01 3.77 1.69
C ARG A 23 13.46 2.99 2.93
N PHE A 24 13.95 3.71 3.95
CA PHE A 24 14.41 3.13 5.22
C PHE A 24 13.27 2.86 6.21
N GLU A 25 12.10 3.49 6.01
CA GLU A 25 10.88 3.24 6.79
C GLU A 25 10.22 1.92 6.32
N THR A 26 10.98 0.84 6.38
CA THR A 26 10.59 -0.50 5.92
C THR A 26 9.33 -0.97 6.65
N GLY A 27 9.16 -0.62 7.93
CA GLY A 27 7.97 -0.92 8.71
C GLY A 27 6.70 -0.28 8.12
N ALA A 28 6.74 1.03 7.85
CA ALA A 28 5.62 1.74 7.25
C ALA A 28 5.29 1.22 5.84
N ARG A 29 6.31 1.06 4.99
CA ARG A 29 6.12 0.53 3.62
C ARG A 29 5.57 -0.90 3.61
N THR A 30 6.02 -1.75 4.54
CA THR A 30 5.51 -3.12 4.67
C THR A 30 4.06 -3.13 5.15
N HIS A 31 3.73 -2.30 6.14
CA HIS A 31 2.37 -2.19 6.64
C HIS A 31 1.40 -1.76 5.53
N VAL A 32 1.75 -0.71 4.77
CA VAL A 32 0.97 -0.24 3.62
C VAL A 32 0.80 -1.35 2.56
N ALA A 33 1.88 -2.04 2.20
CA ALA A 33 1.83 -3.13 1.24
C ALA A 33 0.90 -4.26 1.69
N SER A 34 0.96 -4.66 2.98
CA SER A 34 0.05 -5.67 3.53
C SER A 34 -1.41 -5.25 3.43
N ARG A 35 -1.76 -4.01 3.80
CA ARG A 35 -3.15 -3.54 3.75
C ARG A 35 -3.71 -3.46 2.32
N ILE A 36 -2.88 -3.05 1.36
CA ILE A 36 -3.22 -3.04 -0.08
C ILE A 36 -3.46 -4.47 -0.59
N LEU A 37 -2.62 -5.44 -0.19
CA LEU A 37 -2.77 -6.84 -0.58
C LEU A 37 -4.03 -7.48 0.03
N GLU A 38 -4.34 -7.18 1.30
CA GLU A 38 -5.57 -7.64 1.96
C GLU A 38 -6.82 -7.07 1.26
N ALA A 39 -6.81 -5.79 0.90
CA ALA A 39 -7.90 -5.17 0.15
C ALA A 39 -8.12 -5.88 -1.20
N ALA A 40 -7.05 -6.12 -1.96
CA ALA A 40 -7.15 -6.84 -3.22
C ALA A 40 -7.65 -8.28 -3.03
N ALA A 41 -7.21 -8.97 -1.98
CA ALA A 41 -7.67 -10.32 -1.66
C ALA A 41 -9.16 -10.39 -1.30
N THR A 42 -9.73 -9.30 -0.77
CA THR A 42 -11.17 -9.18 -0.45
C THR A 42 -12.02 -8.70 -1.64
N GLY A 43 -11.42 -8.53 -2.82
CA GLY A 43 -12.11 -8.09 -4.04
C GLY A 43 -12.13 -6.57 -4.25
N ASN A 44 -11.48 -5.80 -3.37
CA ASN A 44 -11.31 -4.36 -3.52
C ASN A 44 -10.12 -4.06 -4.44
N ILE A 45 -10.36 -3.98 -5.75
CA ILE A 45 -9.30 -3.85 -6.76
C ILE A 45 -9.31 -2.52 -7.52
N THR A 46 -10.16 -1.57 -7.14
CA THR A 46 -10.16 -0.26 -7.81
C THR A 46 -8.95 0.58 -7.37
N PRO A 47 -8.27 1.27 -8.30
CA PRO A 47 -7.08 2.07 -7.99
C PRO A 47 -7.35 3.10 -6.89
N GLU A 48 -8.48 3.80 -6.96
CA GLU A 48 -8.84 4.84 -5.98
C GLU A 48 -9.03 4.27 -4.57
N ASN A 49 -9.70 3.12 -4.45
CA ASN A 49 -9.93 2.49 -3.15
C ASN A 49 -8.62 1.94 -2.55
N LEU A 50 -7.78 1.31 -3.36
CA LEU A 50 -6.46 0.82 -2.94
C LEU A 50 -5.57 1.98 -2.47
N LYS A 51 -5.62 3.14 -3.15
CA LYS A 51 -4.91 4.36 -2.73
C LYS A 51 -5.42 4.90 -1.41
N GLN A 52 -6.74 4.95 -1.22
CA GLN A 52 -7.33 5.41 0.03
C GLN A 52 -6.89 4.50 1.20
N ILE A 53 -7.05 3.18 1.04
CA ILE A 53 -6.63 2.19 2.04
C ILE A 53 -5.13 2.29 2.33
N GLY A 54 -4.31 2.48 1.30
CA GLY A 54 -2.87 2.66 1.46
C GLY A 54 -2.52 3.92 2.25
N ARG A 55 -3.19 5.06 1.99
CA ARG A 55 -2.99 6.31 2.74
C ARG A 55 -3.44 6.17 4.18
N GLU A 56 -4.61 5.56 4.42
CA GLU A 56 -5.10 5.28 5.78
C GLU A 56 -4.13 4.37 6.54
N ALA A 57 -3.57 3.35 5.88
CA ALA A 57 -2.53 2.49 6.44
C ALA A 57 -1.26 3.27 6.77
N LEU A 58 -0.84 4.19 5.90
CA LEU A 58 0.33 5.02 6.14
C LEU A 58 0.14 5.93 7.36
N HIS A 59 -1.04 6.54 7.53
CA HIS A 59 -1.37 7.33 8.72
C HIS A 59 -1.38 6.51 10.01
N GLN A 60 -1.74 5.23 9.93
CA GLN A 60 -1.77 4.29 11.06
C GLN A 60 -0.43 3.62 11.32
N ALA A 61 0.50 3.65 10.36
CA ALA A 61 1.81 3.06 10.53
C ALA A 61 2.55 3.79 11.66
N PRO A 62 3.23 3.05 12.55
CA PRO A 62 4.11 3.67 13.53
C PRO A 62 5.21 4.40 12.76
N SER A 63 5.13 5.73 12.74
CA SER A 63 6.22 6.58 12.28
C SER A 63 7.31 6.49 13.33
N MET A 64 8.35 5.69 13.06
CA MET A 64 9.50 5.59 13.94
C MET A 64 10.41 6.80 13.67
N GLY A 65 9.86 7.99 13.87
CA GLY A 65 10.48 9.26 13.56
C GLY A 65 10.00 10.33 14.53
N ARG A 66 10.55 10.31 15.74
CA ARG A 66 10.63 11.49 16.60
C ARG A 66 12.08 11.74 16.93
#